data_AF-W2UCL0-F1
#
_entry.id   AF-W2UCL0-F1
#
_cell.length_a   1.000
_cell.length_b   1.000
_cell.length_c   1.000
_cell.angle_alpha   90.00
_cell.angle_beta   90.00
_cell.angle_gamma   90.00
#
_symmetry.space_group_name_H-M   'P 1'
#
loop_
_entity.id
_entity.type
_entity.pdbx_description
1 polymer ?
#
loop_
_entity_poly.entity_id
_entity_poly.type
_entity_poly.pdbx_seq_one_letter_code
_entity_poly.pdbx_strand_id
1 'polypeptide(L)'
;MNTVLSIIFLLVSLGLLCRPLVNRFARRLLSMPSWRPFVWLNLAIGIGLVIWTSSVPGWGQEIEWIVVFIIGASAIIKGLGLWVFPEWSRSLMENFLARYWLFVLPLSLFYFALAIFLFCLG
;
A
#
# COMPACT_ATOMS: atom_id res chain seq x y z
N MET A 1 1.16 18.48 -11.44
CA MET A 1 1.22 17.06 -11.02
C MET A 1 1.64 16.94 -9.55
N ASN A 2 2.67 17.68 -9.13
CA ASN A 2 3.21 17.67 -7.77
C ASN A 2 2.21 18.12 -6.69
N THR A 3 1.37 19.12 -6.96
CA THR A 3 0.33 19.59 -6.02
C THR A 3 -0.72 18.51 -5.72
N VAL A 4 -1.14 17.76 -6.74
CA VAL A 4 -2.12 16.66 -6.58
C VAL A 4 -1.51 15.54 -5.74
N LEU A 5 -0.27 15.15 -6.04
CA LEU A 5 0.47 14.15 -5.26
C LEU A 5 0.69 14.61 -3.81
N SER A 6 1.05 15.88 -3.59
CA SER A 6 1.20 16.46 -2.25
C SER A 6 -0.10 16.39 -1.46
N ILE A 7 -1.23 16.78 -2.05
CA ILE A 7 -2.56 16.65 -1.41
C ILE A 7 -2.87 15.19 -1.07
N ILE A 8 -2.59 14.25 -1.96
CA ILE A 8 -2.79 12.82 -1.71
C ILE A 8 -1.95 12.36 -0.51
N PHE A 9 -0.65 12.68 -0.47
CA PHE A 9 0.23 12.29 0.63
C PHE A 9 -0.17 12.93 1.97
N LEU A 10 -0.63 14.18 1.94
CA LEU A 10 -1.16 14.88 3.11
C LEU A 10 -2.41 14.18 3.65
N LEU A 11 -3.37 13.86 2.78
CA LEU A 11 -4.59 13.14 3.16
C LEU A 11 -4.28 11.74 3.70
N VAL A 12 -3.33 11.02 3.09
CA VAL A 12 -2.88 9.71 3.57
C VAL A 12 -2.24 9.85 4.95
N SER A 13 -1.38 10.84 5.16
CA SER A 13 -0.75 11.10 6.47
C SER A 13 -1.78 11.38 7.56
N LEU A 14 -2.76 12.25 7.28
CA LEU A 14 -3.85 12.55 8.23
C LEU A 14 -4.78 11.36 8.47
N GLY A 15 -5.12 10.62 7.40
CA GLY A 15 -5.94 9.41 7.49
C GLY A 15 -5.30 8.32 8.34
N LEU A 16 -3.97 8.18 8.26
CA LEU A 16 -3.19 7.28 9.11
C LEU A 16 -3.24 7.68 10.60
N LEU A 17 -3.32 8.97 10.94
CA LEU A 17 -3.47 9.41 12.33
C LEU A 17 -4.87 9.13 12.90
N CYS A 18 -5.87 8.94 12.04
CA CYS A 18 -7.24 8.59 12.41
C CYS A 18 -7.37 7.10 12.82
N ARG A 19 -6.73 6.71 13.93
CA ARG A 19 -6.78 5.37 14.52
C ARG A 19 -8.18 4.73 14.60
N PRO A 20 -9.27 5.40 15.02
CA PRO A 20 -10.58 4.75 15.10
C PRO A 20 -11.09 4.29 13.73
N LEU A 21 -10.79 5.03 12.66
CA LEU A 21 -11.14 4.66 11.29
C LEU A 21 -10.37 3.40 10.89
N VAL A 22 -9.04 3.41 11.07
CA VAL A 22 -8.16 2.30 10.69
C VAL A 22 -8.47 1.04 11.51
N ASN A 23 -8.71 1.18 12.82
CA ASN A 23 -9.12 0.07 13.68
C ASN A 23 -10.45 -0.53 13.23
N ARG A 24 -11.43 0.29 12.83
CA ARG A 24 -12.75 -0.21 12.39
C ARG A 24 -12.61 -1.02 11.09
N PHE A 25 -11.81 -0.53 10.15
CA PHE A 25 -11.52 -1.26 8.91
C PHE A 25 -10.73 -2.55 9.18
N ALA A 26 -9.66 -2.48 9.96
CA ALA A 26 -8.82 -3.64 10.23
C ALA A 26 -9.56 -4.73 11.02
N ARG A 27 -10.41 -4.37 12.00
CA ARG A 27 -11.28 -5.34 12.69
C ARG A 27 -12.31 -5.97 11.76
N ARG A 28 -12.92 -5.19 10.86
CA ARG A 28 -13.81 -5.75 9.82
C ARG A 28 -13.08 -6.74 8.92
N LEU A 29 -11.85 -6.42 8.53
CA LEU A 29 -11.01 -7.29 7.72
C LEU A 29 -10.67 -8.60 8.47
N LEU A 30 -10.28 -8.50 9.74
CA LEU A 30 -9.99 -9.66 10.60
C LEU A 30 -11.23 -10.53 10.84
N SER A 31 -12.42 -9.94 10.96
CA SER A 31 -13.68 -10.68 11.12
C SER A 31 -14.14 -11.43 9.86
N MET A 32 -13.54 -11.18 8.69
CA MET A 32 -13.94 -11.87 7.47
C MET A 32 -13.47 -13.34 7.49
N PRO A 33 -14.38 -14.28 7.18
CA PRO A 33 -14.09 -15.71 7.25
C PRO A 33 -13.00 -16.14 6.26
N SER A 34 -12.92 -15.49 5.10
CA SER A 34 -11.87 -15.75 4.12
C SER A 34 -11.30 -14.46 3.55
N TRP A 35 -9.98 -14.43 3.34
CA TRP A 35 -9.27 -13.33 2.69
C TRP A 35 -9.04 -13.59 1.20
N ARG A 36 -9.62 -14.66 0.65
CA ARG A 36 -9.51 -15.06 -0.76
C ARG A 36 -9.87 -13.93 -1.75
N PRO A 37 -10.93 -13.12 -1.54
CA PRO A 37 -11.21 -12.00 -2.45
C PRO A 37 -10.06 -11.01 -2.54
N PHE A 38 -9.36 -10.74 -1.43
CA PHE A 38 -8.19 -9.84 -1.41
C PHE A 38 -6.98 -10.46 -2.10
N VAL A 39 -6.79 -11.78 -1.98
CA VAL A 39 -5.77 -12.52 -2.75
C VAL A 39 -5.98 -12.30 -4.24
N TRP A 40 -7.18 -12.62 -4.74
CA TRP A 40 -7.50 -12.49 -6.17
C TRP A 40 -7.40 -11.05 -6.66
N LEU A 41 -7.83 -10.09 -5.85
CA LEU A 41 -7.72 -8.67 -6.19
C LEU A 41 -6.25 -8.23 -6.33
N ASN A 42 -5.40 -8.58 -5.36
CA ASN A 42 -3.97 -8.23 -5.41
C ASN A 42 -3.27 -8.92 -6.58
N LEU A 43 -3.61 -10.18 -6.86
CA LEU A 43 -3.06 -10.90 -8.02
C LEU A 43 -3.52 -10.29 -9.34
N ALA A 44 -4.81 -10.00 -9.50
CA ALA A 44 -5.35 -9.42 -10.73
C ALA A 44 -4.73 -8.05 -11.03
N ILE A 45 -4.67 -7.17 -10.03
CA ILE A 45 -4.04 -5.86 -10.16
C ILE A 45 -2.53 -6.00 -10.42
N GLY A 46 -1.85 -6.84 -9.64
CA GLY A 46 -0.41 -7.02 -9.75
C GLY A 46 0.02 -7.59 -11.10
N ILE A 47 -0.65 -8.65 -11.56
CA ILE A 47 -0.42 -9.25 -12.88
C ILE A 47 -0.73 -8.24 -13.98
N GLY A 48 -1.85 -7.51 -13.88
CA GLY A 48 -2.22 -6.48 -14.85
C GLY A 48 -1.14 -5.40 -14.98
N LEU A 49 -0.64 -4.88 -13.85
CA LEU A 49 0.42 -3.88 -13.83
C LEU A 49 1.74 -4.42 -14.40
N VAL A 50 2.13 -5.65 -14.06
CA VAL A 50 3.37 -6.27 -14.58
C VAL A 50 3.28 -6.49 -16.09
N ILE A 51 2.16 -7.01 -16.60
CA ILE A 51 1.97 -7.23 -18.04
C ILE A 51 1.97 -5.90 -18.78
N TRP A 52 1.24 -4.90 -18.25
CA TRP A 52 1.17 -3.60 -18.89
C TRP A 52 2.53 -2.91 -18.93
N THR A 53 3.24 -2.82 -17.80
CA THR A 53 4.59 -2.23 -17.77
C THR A 53 5.56 -2.94 -18.70
N SER A 54 5.54 -4.28 -18.72
CA SER A 54 6.40 -5.07 -19.62
C SER A 54 6.08 -4.89 -21.11
N SER A 55 4.87 -4.43 -21.44
CA SER A 55 4.47 -4.14 -22.83
C SER A 55 4.97 -2.79 -23.35
N VAL A 56 5.46 -1.91 -22.47
CA VAL A 56 6.00 -0.60 -22.87
C VAL A 56 7.46 -0.75 -23.33
N PRO A 57 7.81 -0.36 -24.58
CA PRO A 57 9.18 -0.43 -25.05
C PRO A 57 10.12 0.44 -24.20
N GLY A 58 11.26 -0.10 -23.77
CA GLY A 58 12.23 0.67 -22.98
C GLY A 58 11.81 0.94 -21.53
N TRP A 59 10.78 0.26 -21.01
CA TRP A 59 10.26 0.47 -19.65
C TRP A 59 11.33 0.43 -18.55
N GLY A 60 12.39 -0.37 -18.72
CA GLY A 60 13.48 -0.48 -17.74
C GLY A 60 14.43 0.73 -17.69
N GLN A 61 14.30 1.69 -18.60
CA GLN A 61 15.15 2.88 -18.66
C GLN A 61 14.52 4.07 -17.93
N GLU A 62 13.20 4.09 -17.78
CA GLU A 62 12.47 5.16 -17.12
C GLU A 62 12.04 4.75 -15.71
N ILE A 63 12.40 5.59 -14.73
CA ILE A 63 12.16 5.34 -13.31
C ILE A 63 10.66 5.15 -13.03
N GLU A 64 9.79 5.87 -13.72
CA GLU A 64 8.34 5.79 -13.53
C GLU A 64 7.81 4.38 -13.82
N TRP A 65 8.20 3.78 -14.94
CA TRP A 65 7.78 2.45 -15.34
C TRP A 65 8.38 1.36 -14.45
N ILE A 66 9.62 1.55 -13.97
CA ILE A 66 10.24 0.66 -12.97
C ILE A 66 9.44 0.70 -11.67
N VAL A 67 9.04 1.88 -11.20
CA VAL A 67 8.21 2.03 -9.98
C VAL A 67 6.88 1.30 -10.15
N VAL A 68 6.20 1.47 -11.30
CA VAL A 68 4.93 0.78 -11.56
C VAL A 68 5.12 -0.74 -11.62
N PHE A 69 6.22 -1.22 -12.21
CA PHE A 69 6.55 -2.66 -12.25
C PHE A 69 6.77 -3.22 -10.84
N ILE A 70 7.54 -2.52 -10.00
CA ILE A 70 7.79 -2.91 -8.60
C ILE A 70 6.48 -2.94 -7.81
N ILE A 71 5.61 -1.94 -8.00
CA ILE A 71 4.28 -1.93 -7.38
C ILE A 71 3.48 -3.18 -7.82
N GLY A 72 3.46 -3.49 -9.11
CA GLY A 72 2.81 -4.69 -9.64
C GLY A 72 3.36 -5.99 -9.04
N ALA A 73 4.68 -6.17 -9.05
CA ALA A 73 5.34 -7.35 -8.48
C ALA A 73 5.08 -7.48 -6.97
N SER A 74 5.13 -6.37 -6.22
CA SER A 74 4.85 -6.37 -4.78
C SER A 74 3.40 -6.75 -4.48
N ALA A 75 2.44 -6.33 -5.31
CA ALA A 75 1.05 -6.74 -5.19
C ALA A 75 0.87 -8.24 -5.43
N ILE A 76 1.58 -8.82 -6.43
CA ILE A 76 1.58 -10.27 -6.67
C ILE A 76 2.13 -11.01 -5.44
N ILE A 77 3.31 -10.63 -4.96
CA ILE A 77 3.95 -11.25 -3.79
C ILE A 77 3.04 -11.16 -2.57
N LYS A 78 2.40 -10.01 -2.34
CA LYS A 78 1.44 -9.82 -1.24
C LYS A 78 0.21 -10.71 -1.40
N GLY A 79 -0.34 -10.83 -2.61
CA GLY A 79 -1.44 -11.73 -2.92
C GLY A 79 -1.08 -13.19 -2.65
N LEU A 80 0.09 -13.62 -3.10
CA LEU A 80 0.61 -14.97 -2.85
C LEU A 80 0.86 -15.21 -1.35
N GLY A 81 1.45 -14.25 -0.64
CA GLY A 81 1.69 -14.34 0.81
C GLY A 81 0.39 -14.49 1.59
N LEU A 82 -0.65 -13.73 1.23
CA LEU A 82 -2.00 -13.86 1.80
C LEU A 82 -2.65 -15.23 1.50
N TRP A 83 -2.29 -15.85 0.36
CA TRP A 83 -2.83 -17.15 -0.03
C TRP A 83 -2.14 -18.31 0.68
N VAL A 84 -0.81 -18.29 0.75
CA VAL A 84 0.01 -19.36 1.32
C VAL A 84 0.05 -19.29 2.85
N PHE A 85 0.10 -18.08 3.42
CA PHE A 85 0.23 -17.86 4.87
C PHE A 85 -0.89 -16.94 5.41
N PRO A 86 -2.16 -17.38 5.35
CA PRO A 86 -3.30 -16.56 5.77
C PRO A 86 -3.27 -16.26 7.29
N GLU A 87 -2.89 -17.24 8.11
CA GLU A 87 -2.81 -17.09 9.58
C GLU A 87 -1.67 -16.16 9.99
N TRP A 88 -0.52 -16.28 9.33
CA TRP A 88 0.61 -15.38 9.54
C TRP A 88 0.25 -13.94 9.16
N SER A 89 -0.46 -13.76 8.05
CA SER A 89 -0.94 -12.44 7.60
C SER A 89 -1.94 -11.82 8.59
N ARG A 90 -2.82 -12.64 9.19
CA ARG A 90 -3.72 -12.19 10.27
C ARG A 90 -2.94 -11.81 11.54
N SER A 91 -1.99 -12.64 11.96
CA SER A 91 -1.13 -12.35 13.12
C SER A 91 -0.32 -11.06 12.93
N LEU A 92 0.20 -10.81 11.73
CA LEU A 92 0.87 -9.55 11.39
C LEU A 92 -0.07 -8.34 11.52
N MET A 93 -1.31 -8.46 11.04
CA MET A 93 -2.32 -7.40 11.16
C MET A 93 -2.69 -7.13 12.62
N GLU A 94 -2.82 -8.17 13.44
CA GLU A 94 -3.06 -8.04 14.89
C GLU A 94 -1.87 -7.39 15.61
N ASN A 95 -0.65 -7.82 15.31
CA ASN A 95 0.58 -7.23 15.84
C ASN A 95 0.73 -5.76 15.44
N PHE A 96 0.39 -5.43 14.19
CA PHE A 96 0.36 -4.05 13.70
C PHE A 96 -0.66 -3.20 14.48
N LEU A 97 -1.88 -3.72 14.72
CA LEU A 97 -2.88 -3.00 15.52
C LEU A 97 -2.47 -2.83 16.99
N ALA A 98 -1.81 -3.84 17.57
CA ALA A 98 -1.30 -3.80 18.94
C ALA A 98 -0.22 -2.72 19.10
N ARG A 99 0.63 -2.54 18.09
CA ARG A 99 1.72 -1.55 18.07
C ARG A 99 1.46 -0.41 17.08
N TYR A 100 0.19 -0.08 16.86
CA TYR A 100 -0.24 0.84 15.79
C TYR A 100 0.57 2.14 15.73
N TRP A 101 0.67 2.84 16.85
CA TRP A 101 1.37 4.12 16.91
C TRP A 101 2.88 3.99 16.66
N LEU A 102 3.50 2.87 17.00
CA LEU A 102 4.93 2.66 16.78
C LEU A 102 5.28 2.60 15.29
N PHE A 103 4.38 2.05 14.46
CA PHE A 103 4.58 1.97 13.02
C PHE A 103 3.98 3.15 12.26
N VAL A 104 2.81 3.62 12.68
CA VAL A 104 2.05 4.61 11.92
C VAL A 104 2.57 6.02 12.11
N LEU A 105 3.10 6.35 13.30
CA LEU A 105 3.62 7.68 13.58
C LEU A 105 4.86 8.03 12.73
N PRO A 106 5.91 7.18 12.63
CA PRO A 106 7.01 7.45 11.71
C PRO A 106 6.58 7.44 10.24
N LEU A 107 5.64 6.57 9.86
CA LEU A 107 5.12 6.50 8.50
C LEU A 107 4.31 7.75 8.11
N SER A 108 3.46 8.24 9.01
CA SER A 108 2.69 9.48 8.84
C SER A 108 3.61 10.70 8.74
N LEU A 109 4.64 10.78 9.59
CA LEU A 109 5.67 11.82 9.52
C LEU A 109 6.40 11.79 8.18
N PHE A 110 6.77 10.61 7.69
CA PHE A 110 7.41 10.46 6.38
C PHE A 110 6.51 10.96 5.25
N TYR A 111 5.24 10.55 5.20
CA TYR A 111 4.30 11.03 4.19
C TYR A 111 4.01 12.53 4.30
N PHE A 112 3.99 13.08 5.51
CA PHE A 112 3.82 14.51 5.74
C PHE A 112 5.03 15.30 5.22
N ALA A 113 6.25 14.85 5.53
CA ALA A 113 7.47 15.45 5.01
C ALA A 113 7.52 15.38 3.47
N LEU A 114 7.13 14.24 2.88
CA LEU A 114 7.04 14.07 1.44
C LEU A 114 6.02 15.03 0.81
N ALA A 115 4.86 15.22 1.46
CA ALA A 115 3.85 16.16 1.00
C ALA A 115 4.37 17.60 0.99
N ILE A 116 5.04 18.04 2.06
CA ILE A 116 5.66 19.37 2.14
C ILE A 116 6.73 19.52 1.07
N PHE A 117 7.63 18.53 0.92
CA PHE A 117 8.69 18.57 -0.06
C PHE A 117 8.15 18.75 -1.49
N LEU A 118 7.13 17.97 -1.87
CA LEU A 118 6.47 18.06 -3.16
C LEU A 118 5.69 19.36 -3.36
N PHE A 119 5.19 19.97 -2.29
CA PHE A 119 4.51 21.27 -2.34
C PHE A 119 5.51 22.42 -2.50
N CYS A 120 6.67 22.35 -1.84
CA CYS A 120 7.68 23.41 -1.89
C CYS A 120 8.54 23.37 -3.16
N LEU A 121 8.69 22.20 -3.80
CA LEU A 121 9.50 22.01 -5.02
C LEU A 121 8.68 21.87 -6.30
N GLY A 122 7.34 21.84 -6.20
CA GLY A 122 6.42 21.76 -7.33
C GLY A 122 5.80 23.10 -7.67
#